data_AF-A0A1G2ZFH7-F1
#
_entry.id   AF-A0A1G2ZFH7-F1
#
_cell.length_a   1.000
_cell.length_b   1.000
_cell.length_c   1.000
_cell.angle_alpha   90.00
_cell.angle_beta   90.00
_cell.angle_gamma   90.00
#
_symmetry.space_group_name_H-M   'P 1'
#
loop_
_entity.id
_entity.type
_entity.pdbx_description
1 polymer ?
#
loop_
_entity_poly.entity_id
_entity_poly.type
_entity_poly.pdbx_seq_one_letter_code
_entity_poly.pdbx_strand_id
1 'polypeptide(L)'
;MKCFSCSNENPATAVFCQVCGSRLDLTADEIAESLYQRAEEEAITETEKTTRQILVFAVVLFIISITIFISINKPVDENYLPSATIGANYVKVEHSTKSKVEKMLVPLEEEWK
;
A
#
# COMPACT_ATOMS: atom_id res chain seq x y z
N MET A 1 1.49 30.53 -45.61
CA MET A 1 1.96 29.32 -44.93
C MET A 1 1.17 29.12 -43.64
N LYS A 2 0.86 27.88 -43.28
CA LYS A 2 0.07 27.57 -42.09
C LYS A 2 0.99 27.26 -40.91
N CYS A 3 0.71 27.84 -39.75
CA CYS A 3 1.47 27.61 -38.53
C CYS A 3 1.19 26.20 -37.96
N PHE A 4 2.22 25.42 -37.61
CA PHE A 4 2.04 24.10 -36.99
C PHE A 4 1.49 24.17 -35.55
N SER A 5 1.84 25.20 -34.77
CA SER A 5 1.39 25.33 -33.38
C SER A 5 -0.07 25.77 -33.21
N CYS A 6 -0.55 26.76 -33.97
CA CYS A 6 -1.90 27.33 -33.80
C CYS A 6 -2.78 27.23 -35.05
N SER A 7 -2.29 26.61 -36.13
CA SER A 7 -3.00 26.48 -37.41
C SER A 7 -3.38 27.80 -38.10
N ASN A 8 -2.90 28.96 -37.63
CA ASN A 8 -3.17 30.24 -38.29
C ASN A 8 -2.46 30.36 -39.64
N GLU A 9 -3.09 31.08 -40.57
CA GLU A 9 -2.54 31.37 -41.88
C GLU A 9 -1.67 32.63 -41.81
N ASN A 10 -0.41 32.52 -42.21
CA ASN A 10 0.57 33.59 -42.16
C ASN A 10 1.17 33.86 -43.56
N PRO A 11 1.68 35.07 -43.83
CA PRO A 11 2.39 35.39 -45.06
C PRO A 11 3.59 34.44 -45.27
N ALA A 12 3.92 34.12 -46.52
CA ALA A 12 5.06 33.25 -46.83
C ALA A 12 6.43 33.85 -46.44
N THR A 13 6.49 35.17 -46.24
CA THR A 13 7.69 35.90 -45.81
C THR A 13 7.80 36.04 -44.29
N ALA A 14 6.80 35.61 -43.53
CA ALA A 14 6.80 35.74 -42.08
C ALA A 14 7.67 34.64 -41.44
N VAL A 15 8.68 35.05 -40.66
CA VAL A 15 9.57 34.13 -39.92
C VAL A 15 8.90 33.58 -38.65
N PHE A 16 7.93 34.32 -38.11
CA PHE A 16 7.16 33.96 -36.91
C PHE A 16 5.67 34.11 -37.17
N CYS A 17 4.86 33.31 -36.49
CA CYS A 17 3.42 33.40 -36.55
C CYS A 17 2.95 34.70 -35.89
N GLN A 18 2.10 35.46 -36.59
CA GLN A 18 1.57 36.74 -36.10
C GLN A 18 0.55 36.59 -34.95
N VAL A 19 0.08 35.36 -34.68
CA VAL A 19 -0.93 35.08 -33.65
C VAL A 19 -0.31 34.48 -32.39
N CYS A 20 0.48 33.40 -32.52
CA CYS A 20 1.06 32.71 -31.35
C CYS A 20 2.56 32.96 -31.16
N GLY A 21 3.23 33.64 -32.10
CA GLY A 21 4.67 33.92 -32.02
C GLY A 21 5.58 32.74 -32.32
N SER A 22 5.06 31.55 -32.67
CA SER A 22 5.91 30.39 -32.99
C SER A 22 6.69 30.62 -34.28
N ARG A 23 7.95 30.16 -34.33
CA ARG A 23 8.77 30.22 -35.53
C ARG A 23 8.17 29.35 -36.63
N LEU A 24 8.10 29.90 -37.84
CA LEU A 24 7.45 29.30 -39.00
C LEU A 24 8.45 28.52 -39.87
N ASP A 25 9.73 28.87 -39.78
CA ASP A 25 10.85 28.27 -40.50
C ASP A 25 11.59 27.27 -39.61
N LEU A 26 10.89 26.21 -39.23
CA LEU A 26 11.48 25.06 -38.53
C LEU A 26 12.05 24.12 -39.59
N THR A 27 13.35 23.86 -39.52
CA THR A 27 13.98 22.86 -40.40
C THR A 27 13.47 21.47 -40.01
N ALA A 28 13.34 20.59 -41.00
CA ALA A 28 12.89 19.21 -40.78
C ALA A 28 13.75 18.48 -39.73
N ASP A 29 15.02 18.86 -39.63
CA ASP A 29 15.98 18.32 -38.67
C ASP A 29 15.66 18.72 -37.21
N GLU A 30 15.28 19.99 -36.94
CA GLU A 30 14.88 20.42 -35.58
C GLU A 30 13.60 19.72 -35.11
N ILE A 31 12.66 19.50 -36.03
CA ILE A 31 11.42 18.77 -35.72
C ILE A 31 11.74 17.30 -35.42
N ALA A 32 12.59 16.66 -36.24
CA ALA A 32 13.00 15.28 -36.05
C ALA A 32 13.73 15.07 -34.71
N GLU A 33 14.63 15.99 -34.34
CA GLU A 33 15.37 15.91 -33.08
C GLU A 33 14.45 16.08 -31.86
N SER A 34 13.50 17.02 -31.89
CA SER A 34 12.54 17.20 -30.80
C SER A 34 11.58 16.02 -30.63
N LEU A 35 11.25 15.31 -31.72
CA LEU A 35 10.44 14.09 -31.68
C LEU A 35 11.24 12.92 -31.11
N TYR A 36 12.53 12.81 -31.46
CA TYR A 36 13.42 11.79 -30.92
C TYR A 36 13.63 11.96 -29.40
N GLN A 37 13.91 13.17 -28.94
CA GLN A 37 14.09 13.45 -27.51
C GLN A 37 12.80 13.17 -26.71
N ARG A 38 11.62 13.53 -27.23
CA ARG A 38 10.35 13.20 -26.57
C ARG A 38 10.10 11.69 -26.49
N ALA A 39 10.45 10.95 -27.54
CA ALA A 39 10.32 9.49 -27.52
C ALA A 39 11.25 8.82 -26.48
N GLU A 40 12.47 9.34 -26.29
CA GLU A 40 13.37 8.88 -25.22
C GLU A 40 12.86 9.24 -23.82
N GLU A 41 12.35 10.45 -23.62
CA GLU A 41 11.80 10.88 -22.33
C GLU A 41 10.54 10.08 -21.94
N GLU A 42 9.66 9.77 -22.90
CA GLU A 42 8.48 8.94 -22.68
C GLU A 42 8.88 7.52 -22.25
N ALA A 43 9.95 6.95 -22.82
CA ALA A 43 10.44 5.62 -22.46
C ALA A 43 11.02 5.55 -21.03
N ILE A 44 11.60 6.64 -20.52
CA ILE A 44 12.20 6.66 -19.18
C ILE A 44 11.13 6.84 -18.09
N THR A 45 10.14 7.71 -18.33
CA THR A 45 9.12 8.04 -17.30
C THR A 45 8.19 6.88 -16.98
N GLU A 46 7.92 5.99 -17.93
CA GLU A 46 7.08 4.81 -17.71
C GLU A 46 7.78 3.78 -16.80
N THR A 47 9.11 3.69 -16.89
CA THR A 47 9.90 2.74 -16.08
C THR A 47 10.01 3.17 -14.62
N GLU A 48 10.15 4.47 -14.34
CA GLU A 48 10.37 4.96 -12.96
C GLU A 48 9.16 4.75 -12.04
N LYS A 49 7.95 5.04 -12.53
CA LYS A 49 6.72 4.90 -11.74
C LYS A 49 6.36 3.45 -11.46
N THR A 50 6.55 2.59 -12.46
CA THR A 50 6.24 1.16 -12.39
C THR A 50 7.17 0.45 -11.41
N THR A 51 8.48 0.73 -11.46
CA THR A 51 9.46 0.14 -10.52
C THR A 51 9.19 0.55 -9.08
N ARG A 52 8.88 1.83 -8.83
CA ARG A 52 8.60 2.31 -7.47
C ARG A 52 7.34 1.66 -6.89
N GLN A 53 6.27 1.53 -7.67
CA GLN A 53 5.06 0.87 -7.21
C GLN A 53 5.29 -0.61 -6.89
N ILE A 54 5.94 -1.36 -7.79
CA ILE A 54 6.22 -2.79 -7.58
C ILE A 54 7.07 -2.99 -6.32
N LEU A 55 8.10 -2.16 -6.11
CA LEU A 55 8.96 -2.25 -4.94
C LEU A 55 8.17 -2.02 -3.64
N VAL A 56 7.32 -0.99 -3.59
CA VAL A 56 6.47 -0.72 -2.42
C VAL A 56 5.53 -1.89 -2.14
N PHE A 57 4.86 -2.44 -3.17
CA PHE A 57 3.99 -3.60 -2.99
C PHE A 57 4.75 -4.82 -2.48
N ALA A 58 5.94 -5.10 -3.01
CA ALA A 58 6.76 -6.22 -2.56
C ALA A 58 7.14 -6.10 -1.07
N VAL A 59 7.54 -4.91 -0.63
CA VAL A 59 7.90 -4.65 0.78
C VAL A 59 6.68 -4.83 1.70
N VAL A 60 5.51 -4.31 1.32
CA VAL A 60 4.28 -4.45 2.10
C VAL A 60 3.89 -5.93 2.24
N LEU A 61 3.92 -6.69 1.14
CA LEU A 61 3.62 -8.12 1.15
C LEU A 61 4.61 -8.91 2.02
N PHE A 62 5.89 -8.53 2.01
CA PHE A 62 6.90 -9.15 2.85
C PHE A 62 6.68 -8.89 4.35
N ILE A 63 6.29 -7.68 4.74
CA ILE A 63 5.96 -7.38 6.14
C ILE A 63 4.70 -8.16 6.58
N ILE A 64 3.69 -8.24 5.71
CA ILE A 64 2.49 -9.04 5.98
C ILE A 64 2.83 -10.53 6.13
N SER A 65 3.69 -11.08 5.26
CA SER A 65 4.09 -12.48 5.38
C SER A 65 4.87 -12.76 6.66
N ILE A 66 5.76 -11.86 7.08
CA ILE A 66 6.48 -11.95 8.36
C ILE A 66 5.54 -11.91 9.56
N THR A 67 4.58 -10.99 9.58
CA THR A 67 3.64 -10.86 10.72
C THR A 67 2.75 -12.10 10.87
N ILE A 68 2.31 -12.69 9.75
CA ILE A 68 1.59 -13.97 9.74
C ILE A 68 2.50 -15.09 10.25
N PHE A 69 3.73 -15.18 9.74
CA PHE A 69 4.69 -16.21 10.15
C PHE A 69 5.00 -16.18 11.65
N ILE A 70 5.19 -14.98 12.22
CA ILE A 70 5.40 -14.80 13.66
C ILE A 70 4.14 -15.23 14.42
N SER A 71 2.95 -14.89 13.94
CA SER A 71 1.69 -15.21 14.62
C SER A 71 1.41 -16.72 14.67
N ILE A 72 1.78 -17.47 13.62
CA ILE A 72 1.63 -18.93 13.57
C ILE A 72 2.67 -19.63 14.45
N ASN A 73 3.91 -19.12 14.48
CA ASN A 73 5.00 -19.72 15.25
C ASN A 73 5.12 -19.18 16.69
N LYS A 74 4.19 -18.33 17.16
CA LYS A 74 4.17 -17.94 18.56
C LYS A 74 3.96 -19.21 19.40
N PRO A 75 4.90 -19.56 20.29
CA PRO A 75 4.60 -20.56 21.31
C PRO A 75 3.38 -20.05 22.07
N VAL A 76 2.36 -20.90 22.18
CA VAL A 76 1.12 -20.63 22.95
C VAL A 76 1.49 -20.72 24.42
N ASP A 77 2.28 -19.77 24.91
CA ASP A 77 2.69 -19.74 26.31
C ASP A 77 2.24 -18.42 26.95
N GLU A 78 1.28 -18.63 27.84
CA GLU A 78 0.99 -17.87 29.04
C GLU A 78 0.24 -16.53 28.87
N ASN A 79 -1.04 -16.61 29.24
CA ASN A 79 -1.85 -15.51 29.73
C ASN A 79 -1.00 -14.58 30.60
N TYR A 80 -0.62 -13.41 30.06
CA TYR A 80 -0.17 -12.28 30.86
C TYR A 80 -1.36 -11.79 31.71
N LEU A 81 -1.58 -12.45 32.84
CA LEU A 81 -2.27 -11.83 33.95
C LEU A 81 -1.30 -10.83 34.56
N PRO A 82 -1.60 -9.52 34.58
CA PRO A 82 -0.77 -8.58 35.30
C PRO A 82 -0.73 -9.03 36.76
N SER A 83 0.47 -9.31 37.26
CA SER A 83 0.70 -9.72 38.65
C SER A 83 0.32 -8.56 39.58
N ALA A 84 -0.96 -8.46 39.91
CA ALA A 84 -1.40 -7.80 41.12
C ALA A 84 -1.14 -8.77 42.26
N THR A 85 0.08 -8.74 42.80
CA THR A 85 0.42 -8.80 44.23
C THR A 85 1.86 -9.26 44.42
N ILE A 86 2.58 -8.43 45.15
CA ILE A 86 3.90 -8.70 45.69
C ILE A 86 3.75 -9.84 46.70
N GLY A 87 4.41 -10.97 46.45
CA GLY A 87 4.71 -11.99 47.45
C GLY A 87 3.62 -13.05 47.69
N ALA A 88 3.69 -14.16 46.96
CA ALA A 88 3.28 -15.45 47.49
C ALA A 88 3.98 -16.57 46.71
N ASN A 89 4.53 -17.53 47.46
CA ASN A 89 5.23 -18.73 46.99
C ASN A 89 4.51 -19.43 45.81
N TYR A 90 5.29 -19.86 44.83
CA TYR A 90 4.89 -20.70 43.71
C TYR A 90 4.36 -22.05 44.23
N VAL A 91 3.04 -22.19 44.34
CA VAL A 91 2.39 -23.50 44.44
C VAL A 91 2.16 -23.99 43.02
N LYS A 92 2.88 -25.05 42.64
CA LYS A 92 2.71 -25.75 41.36
C LYS A 92 1.34 -26.44 41.37
N VAL A 93 0.34 -25.84 40.70
CA VAL A 93 -0.96 -26.47 40.53
C VAL A 93 -0.96 -27.20 39.18
N GLU A 94 -0.81 -28.53 39.22
CA GLU A 94 -1.08 -29.39 38.07
C GLU A 94 -2.59 -29.35 37.77
N HIS A 95 -2.96 -28.75 36.64
CA HIS A 95 -4.34 -28.81 36.16
C HIS A 95 -4.63 -30.22 35.60
N SER A 96 -5.11 -31.10 36.49
CA SER A 96 -5.82 -32.32 36.10
C SER A 96 -7.18 -31.95 35.51
N THR A 97 -7.32 -32.00 34.19
CA THR A 97 -8.60 -31.94 33.49
C THR A 97 -9.50 -33.11 33.91
N LYS A 98 -10.47 -32.85 34.80
CA LYS A 98 -11.68 -33.67 34.93
C LYS A 98 -12.90 -32.78 34.80
N SER A 99 -13.58 -32.91 33.66
CA SER A 99 -14.90 -32.36 33.42
C SER A 99 -15.88 -32.89 34.47
N LYS A 100 -16.46 -32.00 35.28
CA LYS A 100 -17.59 -32.30 36.14
C LYS A 100 -18.76 -31.43 35.70
N VAL A 101 -19.49 -31.91 34.69
CA VAL A 101 -20.84 -31.44 34.41
C VAL A 101 -21.72 -32.03 35.52
N GLU A 102 -21.85 -31.33 36.63
CA GLU A 102 -22.77 -31.70 37.71
C GLU A 102 -24.02 -30.86 37.61
N LYS A 103 -25.11 -31.59 37.35
CA LYS A 103 -26.47 -31.16 37.08
C LYS A 103 -26.96 -30.15 38.13
N MET A 104 -27.45 -29.00 37.67
CA MET A 104 -28.35 -28.16 38.45
C MET A 104 -29.63 -28.96 38.76
N LEU A 105 -29.80 -29.32 40.02
CA LEU A 105 -31.09 -29.67 40.62
C LEU A 105 -31.24 -28.76 41.84
N VAL A 106 -32.01 -27.69 41.66
CA VAL A 106 -32.44 -26.80 42.76
C VAL A 106 -33.71 -27.42 43.35
N PRO A 107 -33.75 -27.76 44.65
CA PRO A 107 -35.00 -28.02 45.34
C PRO A 107 -35.57 -26.68 45.83
N LEU A 108 -36.76 -26.31 45.36
CA LEU A 108 -37.59 -25.28 46.01
C LEU A 108 -38.58 -26.02 46.90
N GLU A 109 -38.15 -26.33 48.12
CA GLU A 109 -39.07 -26.46 49.26
C GLU A 109 -39.26 -25.06 49.84
N GLU A 110 -40.49 -24.59 49.89
CA GLU A 110 -40.96 -23.75 50.99
C GLU A 110 -42.47 -23.94 51.13
N GLU A 111 -42.84 -24.54 52.27
CA GLU A 111 -44.19 -24.71 52.79
C GLU A 111 -44.83 -23.35 53.18
N TRP A 112 -45.97 -23.40 53.87
CA TRP A 112 -46.78 -22.32 54.48
C TRP A 112 -47.82 -21.71 53.51
N LYS A 113 -49.14 -21.78 53.74
CA LYS A 113 -49.93 -21.95 54.97
C LYS A 113 -51.40 -22.23 54.62
#